data_AF-A0A521YS04-F1
#
_entry.id   AF-A0A521YS04-F1
#
_cell.length_a   1.000
_cell.length_b   1.000
_cell.length_c   1.000
_cell.angle_alpha   90.00
_cell.angle_beta   90.00
_cell.angle_gamma   90.00
#
_symmetry.space_group_name_H-M   'P 1'
#
loop_
_entity.id
_entity.type
_entity.pdbx_description
1 polymer ?
#
loop_
_entity_poly.entity_id
_entity_poly.type
_entity_poly.pdbx_seq_one_letter_code
_entity_poly.pdbx_strand_id
1 'polypeptide(L)'
;MSTRTFALIFGIIYLGAGLLGLMPGLLTPMPAGGPPVRFDVMPGALLGLFPVNMLHTVVHLAIGAWGLMAFMDWLRPRTYARSVALIFALLGVMGLMPELNTLSGLMPLYGHDIWLHLGTAAVAAYAGFAVSEPAGERRSLAGDRRKASRAPLAHERRQGPYDRRRTPFPA
;
A
#
# COMPACT_ATOMS: atom_id res chain seq x y z
N MET A 1 4.49 -4.86 13.30
CA MET A 1 3.95 -5.22 11.97
C MET A 1 4.89 -4.68 10.90
N SER A 2 5.29 -5.47 9.90
CA SER A 2 6.16 -4.99 8.82
C SER A 2 5.41 -4.02 7.91
N THR A 3 6.14 -3.18 7.16
CA THR A 3 5.53 -2.25 6.20
C THR A 3 4.81 -2.97 5.06
N ARG A 4 5.27 -4.17 4.70
CA ARG A 4 4.66 -5.02 3.67
C ARG A 4 3.35 -5.63 4.15
N THR A 5 3.30 -6.15 5.38
CA THR A 5 2.06 -6.67 5.97
C THR A 5 1.04 -5.56 6.18
N PHE A 6 1.48 -4.36 6.60
CA PHE A 6 0.61 -3.17 6.64
C PHE A 6 -0.04 -2.91 5.28
N ALA A 7 0.77 -2.85 4.22
CA ALA A 7 0.31 -2.55 2.87
C ALA A 7 -0.72 -3.57 2.36
N LEU A 8 -0.52 -4.87 2.65
CA LEU A 8 -1.48 -5.91 2.30
C LEU A 8 -2.82 -5.73 3.03
N ILE A 9 -2.77 -5.63 4.36
CA ILE A 9 -3.98 -5.58 5.19
C ILE A 9 -4.81 -4.35 4.84
N PHE A 10 -4.19 -3.17 4.84
CA PHE A 10 -4.90 -1.93 4.53
C PHE A 10 -5.27 -1.84 3.04
N GLY A 11 -4.46 -2.43 2.15
CA GLY A 11 -4.80 -2.59 0.74
C GLY A 11 -6.11 -3.36 0.54
N ILE A 12 -6.24 -4.53 1.20
CA ILE A 12 -7.46 -5.34 1.15
C ILE A 12 -8.64 -4.61 1.80
N ILE A 13 -8.45 -3.97 2.96
CA ILE A 13 -9.52 -3.24 3.65
C ILE A 13 -10.08 -2.13 2.76
N TYR A 14 -9.23 -1.27 2.20
CA TYR A 14 -9.69 -0.16 1.36
C TYR A 14 -10.23 -0.61 0.01
N LEU A 15 -9.64 -1.65 -0.59
CA LEU A 15 -10.18 -2.22 -1.82
C LEU A 15 -11.56 -2.83 -1.57
N GLY A 16 -11.72 -3.57 -0.47
CA GLY A 16 -13.01 -4.13 -0.05
C GLY A 16 -14.05 -3.05 0.22
N ALA A 17 -13.70 -2.00 0.98
CA ALA A 17 -14.58 -0.87 1.22
C ALA A 17 -15.02 -0.18 -0.08
N GLY A 18 -14.10 0.00 -1.03
CA GLY A 18 -14.41 0.53 -2.36
C GLY A 18 -15.32 -0.39 -3.17
N LEU A 19 -15.09 -1.71 -3.17
CA LEU A 19 -15.95 -2.65 -3.88
C LEU A 19 -17.36 -2.70 -3.30
N LEU A 20 -17.49 -2.68 -1.97
CA LEU A 20 -18.79 -2.63 -1.30
C LEU A 20 -19.49 -1.28 -1.55
N GLY A 21 -18.74 -0.18 -1.58
CA GLY A 21 -19.24 1.16 -1.90
C GLY A 21 -19.78 1.33 -3.33
N LEU A 22 -19.43 0.41 -4.24
CA LEU A 22 -19.98 0.35 -5.59
C LEU A 22 -21.31 -0.42 -5.67
N MET A 23 -21.80 -0.99 -4.56
CA MET A 23 -23.02 -1.79 -4.53
C MET A 23 -24.14 -1.01 -3.82
N PRO A 24 -25.06 -0.33 -4.55
CA PRO A 24 -26.11 0.47 -3.94
C PRO A 24 -26.96 -0.29 -2.93
N GLY A 25 -27.21 -1.59 -3.17
CA GLY A 25 -28.00 -2.44 -2.27
C GLY A 25 -27.33 -2.77 -0.93
N LEU A 26 -26.03 -2.46 -0.77
CA LEU A 26 -25.30 -2.60 0.50
C LEU A 26 -25.14 -1.27 1.24
N LEU A 27 -25.56 -0.16 0.61
CA LEU A 27 -25.55 1.16 1.22
C LEU A 27 -26.88 1.43 1.90
N THR A 28 -26.79 1.95 3.12
CA THR A 28 -27.95 2.45 3.86
C THR A 28 -28.13 3.96 3.62
N PRO A 29 -29.28 4.55 3.92
CA PRO A 29 -29.46 6.00 3.82
C PRO A 29 -28.40 6.75 4.62
N MET A 30 -27.97 7.91 4.12
CA MET A 30 -27.02 8.75 4.86
C MET A 30 -27.57 9.12 6.25
N PRO A 31 -26.69 9.26 7.27
CA PRO A 31 -27.11 9.71 8.59
C PRO A 31 -27.79 11.08 8.49
N ALA A 32 -28.95 11.21 9.14
CA ALA A 32 -29.68 12.48 9.15
C ALA A 32 -28.86 13.59 9.82
N GLY A 33 -28.96 14.81 9.30
CA GLY A 33 -28.26 15.98 9.85
C GLY A 33 -26.80 16.14 9.45
N GLY A 34 -26.32 15.38 8.46
CA GLY A 34 -25.00 15.59 7.88
C GLY A 34 -24.85 16.93 7.14
N PRO A 35 -23.63 17.49 7.05
CA PRO A 35 -23.35 18.68 6.24
C PRO A 35 -23.64 18.42 4.75
N PRO A 36 -23.98 19.47 3.97
CA PRO A 36 -24.33 19.31 2.56
C PRO A 36 -23.14 18.84 1.73
N VAL A 37 -23.33 17.76 0.96
CA VAL A 37 -22.40 17.29 -0.08
C VAL A 37 -22.99 17.66 -1.44
N ARG A 38 -22.20 18.32 -2.30
CA ARG A 38 -22.64 18.80 -3.62
C ARG A 38 -22.50 17.72 -4.69
N PHE A 39 -21.44 16.92 -4.62
CA PHE A 39 -21.25 15.77 -5.49
C PHE A 39 -21.91 14.54 -4.87
N ASP A 40 -23.17 14.29 -5.22
CA ASP A 40 -24.02 13.29 -4.55
C ASP A 40 -24.35 12.10 -5.47
N VAL A 41 -23.35 11.60 -6.20
CA VAL A 41 -23.49 10.41 -7.04
C VAL A 41 -23.32 9.17 -6.17
N MET A 42 -24.31 8.27 -6.18
CA MET A 42 -24.35 7.05 -5.36
C MET A 42 -24.05 7.29 -3.86
N PRO A 43 -24.80 8.16 -3.17
CA PRO A 43 -24.58 8.41 -1.77
C PRO A 43 -25.17 7.31 -0.89
N GLY A 44 -24.56 7.12 0.26
CA GLY A 44 -25.11 6.29 1.32
C GLY A 44 -24.12 6.08 2.45
N ALA A 45 -24.52 5.33 3.46
CA ALA A 45 -23.65 4.91 4.54
C ALA A 45 -23.25 3.44 4.38
N LEU A 46 -21.96 3.21 4.21
CA LEU A 46 -21.36 1.88 4.19
C LEU A 46 -21.39 1.30 5.60
N LEU A 47 -21.86 0.05 5.73
CA LEU A 47 -22.10 -0.62 7.01
C LEU A 47 -23.05 0.13 7.96
N GLY A 48 -23.83 1.11 7.48
CA GLY A 48 -24.67 1.96 8.32
C GLY A 48 -23.92 3.04 9.09
N LEU A 49 -22.60 3.14 8.94
CA LEU A 49 -21.77 3.99 9.79
C LEU A 49 -20.97 5.05 9.03
N PHE A 50 -20.45 4.69 7.85
CA PHE A 50 -19.45 5.48 7.13
C PHE A 50 -20.10 6.16 5.91
N PRO A 51 -20.36 7.48 5.96
CA PRO A 51 -20.90 8.18 4.81
C PRO A 51 -19.93 8.08 3.62
N VAL A 52 -20.44 7.67 2.47
CA VAL A 52 -19.68 7.54 1.23
C VAL A 52 -20.50 8.05 0.06
N ASN A 53 -19.81 8.42 -1.01
CA ASN A 53 -20.36 8.65 -2.32
C ASN A 53 -19.43 8.05 -3.38
N MET A 54 -19.77 8.14 -4.66
CA MET A 54 -18.98 7.60 -5.76
C MET A 54 -17.51 8.06 -5.71
N LEU A 55 -17.25 9.34 -5.38
CA LEU A 55 -15.87 9.84 -5.33
C LEU A 55 -15.10 9.22 -4.16
N HIS A 56 -15.70 9.16 -2.97
CA HIS A 56 -15.10 8.52 -1.80
C HIS A 56 -14.79 7.05 -2.08
N THR A 57 -15.71 6.35 -2.75
CA THR A 57 -15.56 4.96 -3.18
C THR A 57 -14.40 4.77 -4.15
N VAL A 58 -14.24 5.64 -5.15
CA VAL A 58 -13.10 5.58 -6.08
C VAL A 58 -11.78 5.84 -5.36
N VAL A 59 -11.75 6.78 -4.41
CA VAL A 59 -10.56 7.03 -3.58
C VAL A 59 -10.20 5.79 -2.75
N HIS A 60 -11.18 5.10 -2.16
CA HIS A 60 -10.93 3.83 -1.47
C HIS A 60 -10.35 2.75 -2.39
N LEU A 61 -10.90 2.59 -3.60
CA LEU A 61 -10.36 1.66 -4.58
C LEU A 61 -8.90 2.00 -4.96
N ALA A 62 -8.60 3.28 -5.18
CA ALA A 62 -7.26 3.74 -5.53
C ALA A 62 -6.25 3.47 -4.39
N ILE A 63 -6.63 3.78 -3.15
CA ILE A 63 -5.79 3.52 -1.95
C ILE A 63 -5.60 2.01 -1.74
N GLY A 64 -6.64 1.22 -1.95
CA GLY A 64 -6.60 -0.23 -1.86
C GLY A 64 -5.69 -0.88 -2.90
N ALA A 65 -5.87 -0.48 -4.17
CA ALA A 65 -5.02 -0.91 -5.27
C ALA A 65 -3.55 -0.51 -5.07
N TRP A 66 -3.30 0.71 -4.57
CA TRP A 66 -1.94 1.16 -4.23
C TRP A 66 -1.31 0.28 -3.15
N GLY A 67 -2.07 -0.07 -2.09
CA GLY A 67 -1.61 -0.98 -1.05
C GLY A 67 -1.24 -2.36 -1.59
N LEU A 68 -2.07 -2.93 -2.47
CA LEU A 68 -1.80 -4.23 -3.09
C LEU A 68 -0.57 -4.16 -4.02
N MET A 69 -0.46 -3.14 -4.86
CA MET A 69 0.74 -2.94 -5.71
C MET A 69 2.02 -2.80 -4.87
N ALA A 70 1.94 -2.13 -3.72
CA ALA A 70 3.06 -2.04 -2.79
C ALA A 70 3.40 -3.40 -2.17
N PHE A 71 2.41 -4.21 -1.81
CA PHE A 71 2.63 -5.57 -1.31
C PHE A 71 3.28 -6.51 -2.35
N MET A 72 2.88 -6.38 -3.61
CA MET A 72 3.38 -7.15 -4.77
C MET A 72 4.78 -6.72 -5.25
N ASP A 73 5.48 -5.89 -4.47
CA ASP A 73 6.82 -5.35 -4.76
C ASP A 73 6.91 -4.46 -6.02
N TRP A 74 5.77 -4.00 -6.56
CA TRP A 74 5.75 -3.03 -7.67
C TRP A 74 6.01 -1.60 -7.18
N LEU A 75 5.61 -1.30 -5.94
CA LEU A 75 5.79 -0.01 -5.28
C LEU A 75 6.39 -0.21 -3.89
N ARG A 76 6.95 0.84 -3.28
CA ARG A 76 7.62 0.76 -1.97
C ARG A 76 6.61 0.75 -0.82
N PRO A 77 6.50 -0.34 0.00
CA PRO A 77 5.53 -0.42 1.10
C PRO A 77 5.70 0.67 2.16
N ARG A 78 6.95 1.04 2.48
CA ARG A 78 7.24 2.10 3.44
C ARG A 78 6.76 3.47 2.95
N THR A 79 6.84 3.74 1.65
CA THR A 79 6.31 4.99 1.07
C THR A 79 4.79 5.00 1.14
N TYR A 80 4.13 3.89 0.80
CA TYR A 80 2.68 3.74 0.98
C TYR A 80 2.25 4.03 2.42
N ALA A 81 2.87 3.36 3.41
CA ALA A 81 2.51 3.55 4.82
C ALA A 81 2.67 5.01 5.30
N ARG A 82 3.76 5.68 4.90
CA ARG A 82 3.99 7.10 5.26
C ARG A 82 2.98 8.02 4.59
N SER A 83 2.71 7.81 3.31
CA SER A 83 1.73 8.63 2.58
C SER A 83 0.33 8.45 3.14
N VAL A 84 -0.09 7.21 3.42
CA VAL A 84 -1.37 6.92 4.09
C VAL A 84 -1.43 7.61 5.44
N ALA A 85 -0.36 7.55 6.25
CA ALA A 85 -0.32 8.24 7.54
C ALA A 85 -0.62 9.74 7.41
N LEU A 86 0.05 10.42 6.46
CA LEU A 86 -0.11 11.86 6.26
C LEU A 86 -1.46 12.22 5.65
N ILE A 87 -1.91 11.48 4.62
CA ILE A 87 -3.18 11.73 3.95
C ILE A 87 -4.34 11.54 4.92
N PHE A 88 -4.37 10.42 5.64
CA PHE A 88 -5.47 10.13 6.56
C PHE A 88 -5.43 11.01 7.81
N ALA A 89 -4.25 11.44 8.28
CA ALA A 89 -4.17 12.43 9.35
C ALA A 89 -4.80 13.76 8.89
N LEU A 90 -4.47 14.21 7.68
CA LEU A 90 -5.03 15.43 7.10
C LEU A 90 -6.55 15.31 6.95
N LEU A 91 -7.05 14.23 6.35
CA LEU A 91 -8.49 14.01 6.17
C LEU A 91 -9.24 13.95 7.49
N GLY A 92 -8.69 13.27 8.50
CA GLY A 92 -9.28 13.21 9.85
C GLY A 92 -9.33 14.57 10.53
N VAL A 93 -8.25 15.37 10.42
CA VAL A 93 -8.22 16.74 10.96
C VAL A 93 -9.20 17.66 10.22
N MET A 94 -9.27 17.56 8.89
CA MET A 94 -10.26 18.30 8.09
C MET A 94 -11.70 17.92 8.49
N GLY A 95 -11.95 16.65 8.79
CA GLY A 95 -13.26 16.18 9.24
C GLY A 95 -13.72 16.78 10.57
N LEU A 96 -12.78 17.14 11.45
CA LEU A 96 -13.08 17.84 12.71
C LEU A 96 -13.47 19.31 12.50
N MET A 97 -13.18 19.89 11.33
CA MET A 97 -13.47 21.28 11.00
C MET A 97 -14.78 21.37 10.19
N PRO A 98 -15.84 22.02 10.70
CA PRO A 98 -17.13 22.11 10.00
C PRO A 98 -17.03 22.66 8.57
N GLU A 99 -16.06 23.53 8.29
CA GLU A 99 -15.85 24.15 6.99
C GLU A 99 -15.19 23.21 5.97
N LEU A 100 -14.54 22.13 6.42
CA LEU A 100 -13.75 21.22 5.59
C LEU A 100 -14.27 19.77 5.58
N ASN A 101 -15.28 19.47 6.39
CA ASN A 101 -15.79 18.11 6.63
C ASN A 101 -16.53 17.45 5.46
N THR A 102 -16.56 18.08 4.28
CA THR A 102 -17.09 17.51 3.02
C THR A 102 -16.15 17.65 1.84
N LEU A 103 -14.85 17.90 2.06
CA LEU A 103 -13.85 18.17 1.01
C LEU A 103 -14.40 19.17 -0.03
N SER A 104 -14.79 20.35 0.43
CA SER A 104 -15.41 21.40 -0.41
C SER A 104 -16.72 20.95 -1.10
N GLY A 105 -17.47 20.03 -0.47
CA GLY A 105 -18.70 19.46 -0.99
C GLY A 105 -18.50 18.28 -1.96
N LEU A 106 -17.29 17.75 -2.12
CA LEU A 106 -17.01 16.65 -3.05
C LEU A 106 -17.21 15.26 -2.44
N MET A 107 -16.86 15.06 -1.18
CA MET A 107 -17.02 13.77 -0.50
C MET A 107 -17.10 13.95 1.00
N PRO A 108 -17.92 13.15 1.69
CA PRO A 108 -18.04 13.24 3.14
C PRO A 108 -16.70 12.91 3.84
N LEU A 109 -16.40 13.68 4.89
CA LEU A 109 -15.28 13.46 5.82
C LEU A 109 -15.73 13.54 7.29
N TYR A 110 -17.04 13.43 7.53
CA TYR A 110 -17.67 13.67 8.84
C TYR A 110 -18.19 12.38 9.50
N GLY A 111 -18.67 12.49 10.74
CA GLY A 111 -19.25 11.35 11.45
C GLY A 111 -18.19 10.29 11.80
N HIS A 112 -18.48 9.01 11.55
CA HIS A 112 -17.54 7.92 11.86
C HIS A 112 -16.29 7.93 10.99
N ASP A 113 -16.34 8.60 9.83
CA ASP A 113 -15.17 8.71 8.95
C ASP A 113 -14.01 9.40 9.66
N ILE A 114 -14.27 10.43 10.48
CA ILE A 114 -13.23 11.15 11.22
C ILE A 114 -12.35 10.17 12.02
N TRP A 115 -13.00 9.31 12.79
CA TRP A 115 -12.32 8.34 13.66
C TRP A 115 -11.63 7.24 12.86
N LEU A 116 -12.25 6.77 11.77
CA LEU A 116 -11.63 5.82 10.87
C LEU A 116 -10.35 6.41 10.27
N HIS A 117 -10.38 7.67 9.85
CA HIS A 117 -9.22 8.34 9.27
C HIS A 117 -8.09 8.51 10.28
N LEU A 118 -8.40 9.04 11.47
CA LEU A 118 -7.40 9.20 12.53
C LEU A 118 -6.82 7.86 13.00
N GLY A 119 -7.66 6.82 13.11
CA GLY A 119 -7.24 5.47 13.46
C GLY A 119 -6.29 4.87 12.40
N THR A 120 -6.66 4.94 11.12
CA THR A 120 -5.77 4.53 10.02
C THR A 120 -4.47 5.32 10.05
N ALA A 121 -4.53 6.64 10.24
CA ALA A 121 -3.35 7.49 10.29
C ALA A 121 -2.39 7.06 11.41
N ALA A 122 -2.90 6.76 12.60
CA ALA A 122 -2.09 6.30 13.73
C ALA A 122 -1.39 4.96 13.44
N VAL A 123 -2.12 3.98 12.92
CA VAL A 123 -1.54 2.65 12.59
C VAL A 123 -0.52 2.78 11.45
N ALA A 124 -0.82 3.59 10.43
CA ALA A 124 0.06 3.86 9.31
C ALA A 124 1.33 4.60 9.75
N ALA A 125 1.20 5.58 10.66
CA ALA A 125 2.33 6.32 11.20
C ALA A 125 3.28 5.40 11.98
N TYR A 126 2.71 4.51 12.81
CA TYR A 126 3.48 3.50 13.51
C TYR A 126 4.24 2.58 12.53
N ALA A 127 3.55 2.04 11.52
CA ALA A 127 4.17 1.17 10.52
C ALA A 127 5.22 1.89 9.65
N GLY A 128 4.95 3.12 9.23
CA GLY A 128 5.77 3.87 8.27
C GLY A 128 6.96 4.62 8.88
N PHE A 129 6.86 5.03 10.14
CA PHE A 129 7.90 5.83 10.82
C PHE A 129 8.55 5.11 11.99
N ALA A 130 7.80 4.42 12.85
CA ALA A 130 8.34 3.82 14.08
C ALA A 130 9.00 2.46 13.86
N VAL A 131 8.53 1.66 12.89
CA VAL A 131 9.15 0.37 12.58
C VAL A 131 10.43 0.58 11.78
N SER A 132 11.58 0.26 12.37
CA SER A 132 12.83 0.10 11.62
C SER A 132 12.88 -1.32 11.07
N GLU A 133 12.88 -1.45 9.74
CA GLU A 133 13.13 -2.75 9.09
C GLU A 133 14.56 -3.16 9.47
N PRO A 134 14.78 -4.31 10.15
CA PRO A 134 16.12 -4.75 10.49
C PRO A 134 16.92 -4.90 9.21
N ALA A 135 18.06 -4.19 9.10
CA ALA A 135 18.99 -4.33 7.99
C ALA A 135 19.51 -5.78 7.78
N GLY A 136 19.18 -6.70 8.70
CA GLY A 136 19.60 -8.11 8.71
C GLY A 136 18.95 -9.00 7.65
N GLU A 137 17.71 -8.73 7.20
CA GLU A 137 17.03 -9.65 6.26
C GLU A 137 17.54 -9.49 4.81
N ARG A 138 17.92 -8.27 4.42
CA ARG A 138 18.65 -8.02 3.16
C ARG A 138 20.03 -8.67 3.16
N ARG A 139 20.69 -8.77 4.33
CA ARG A 139 22.00 -9.42 4.48
C ARG A 139 21.90 -10.94 4.51
N SER A 140 20.80 -11.49 5.02
CA SER A 140 20.50 -12.93 4.98
C SER A 140 20.33 -13.42 3.55
N LEU A 141 19.46 -12.80 2.75
CA LEU A 141 19.23 -13.18 1.35
C LEU A 141 20.45 -12.92 0.44
N ALA A 142 21.19 -11.83 0.68
CA ALA A 142 22.45 -11.56 -0.02
C ALA A 142 23.59 -12.51 0.41
N GLY A 143 23.62 -12.91 1.68
CA GLY A 143 24.57 -13.87 2.24
C GLY A 143 24.35 -15.27 1.68
N ASP A 144 23.09 -15.66 1.47
CA ASP A 144 22.73 -16.95 0.90
C ASP A 144 23.11 -17.05 -0.59
N ARG A 145 22.88 -15.98 -1.36
CA ARG A 145 23.39 -15.87 -2.75
C ARG A 145 24.92 -15.89 -2.85
N ARG A 146 25.62 -15.28 -1.89
CA ARG A 146 27.09 -15.27 -1.83
C ARG A 146 27.68 -16.63 -1.43
N LYS A 147 26.95 -17.42 -0.63
CA LYS A 147 27.33 -18.80 -0.32
C LYS A 147 27.05 -19.73 -1.50
N ALA A 148 25.92 -19.58 -2.18
CA ALA A 148 25.60 -20.32 -3.39
C ALA A 148 26.60 -20.04 -4.53
N SER A 149 27.08 -18.80 -4.69
CA SER A 149 28.10 -18.46 -5.69
C SER A 149 29.54 -18.84 -5.29
N ARG A 150 29.75 -19.27 -4.05
CA ARG A 150 31.05 -19.74 -3.52
C ARG A 150 31.12 -21.26 -3.40
N ALA A 151 30.06 -21.99 -3.79
CA ALA A 151 30.22 -23.39 -4.10
C ALA A 151 31.33 -23.52 -5.15
N PRO A 152 32.38 -24.34 -4.93
CA PRO A 152 33.44 -24.51 -5.91
C PRO A 152 32.78 -24.91 -7.23
N LEU A 153 32.99 -24.11 -8.28
CA LEU A 153 32.63 -24.49 -9.64
C LEU A 153 33.47 -25.72 -9.98
N ALA A 154 32.91 -26.91 -9.73
CA ALA A 154 33.53 -28.16 -10.11
C ALA A 154 33.58 -28.18 -11.64
N HIS A 155 34.81 -28.20 -12.17
CA HIS A 155 35.16 -28.40 -13.57
C HIS A 155 34.73 -27.32 -14.57
N GLU A 156 35.42 -26.18 -14.58
CA GLU A 156 35.63 -25.45 -15.84
C GLU A 156 36.68 -26.19 -16.67
N ARG A 157 36.27 -27.23 -17.40
CA ARG A 157 37.12 -27.93 -18.37
C ARG A 157 37.21 -27.09 -19.65
N ARG A 158 37.96 -25.99 -19.59
CA ARG A 158 38.38 -25.24 -20.80
C ARG A 158 39.38 -26.08 -21.59
N GLN A 159 38.89 -26.85 -22.55
CA GLN A 159 39.68 -27.28 -23.70
C GLN A 159 39.21 -26.48 -24.91
N GLY A 160 39.84 -25.32 -25.11
CA GLY A 160 39.64 -24.50 -26.30
C GLY A 160 40.45 -25.08 -27.48
N PRO A 161 39.96 -25.06 -28.73
CA PRO A 161 40.62 -25.65 -29.90
C PRO A 161 41.96 -25.01 -30.34
N TYR A 162 42.50 -24.06 -29.59
CA TYR A 162 43.62 -23.20 -30.02
C TYR A 162 44.98 -23.55 -29.41
N ASP A 163 45.15 -24.73 -28.80
CA ASP A 163 46.48 -25.18 -28.36
C ASP A 163 47.27 -25.82 -29.52
N ARG A 164 47.69 -24.98 -30.48
CA ARG A 164 48.66 -25.31 -31.54
C ARG A 164 49.97 -24.57 -31.31
N ARG A 165 50.72 -24.90 -30.25
CA ARG A 165 52.17 -24.61 -30.19
C ARG A 165 52.93 -25.65 -29.38
N ARG A 166 53.15 -26.84 -29.95
CA ARG A 166 54.34 -27.66 -29.68
C ARG A 166 54.79 -28.38 -30.95
N THR A 167 55.65 -27.74 -31.72
CA THR A 167 56.55 -28.42 -32.67
C THR A 167 57.94 -28.47 -32.04
N PRO A 168 58.53 -29.65 -31.80
CA PRO A 168 59.97 -29.79 -31.67
C PRO A 168 60.58 -30.07 -33.05
N PHE A 169 61.54 -29.25 -33.47
CA PHE A 169 62.48 -29.59 -34.55
C PHE A 169 63.42 -30.73 -34.11
N PRO A 170 63.77 -31.66 -35.01
CA PRO A 170 65.05 -32.37 -34.95
C PRO A 170 65.99 -31.91 -36.06
N ALA A 171 67.28 -31.88 -35.73
CA ALA A 171 68.42 -31.62 -36.59
C ALA A 171 68.78 -32.83 -37.47
#